data_AF-A0A926ZU66-F1
#
_entry.id   AF-A0A926ZU66-F1
#
_cell.length_a   1.000
_cell.length_b   1.000
_cell.length_c   1.000
_cell.angle_alpha   90.00
_cell.angle_beta   90.00
_cell.angle_gamma   90.00
#
_symmetry.space_group_name_H-M   'P 1'
#
loop_
_entity.id
_entity.type
_entity.pdbx_description
1 polymer ?
#
loop_
_entity_poly.entity_id
_entity_poly.type
_entity_poly.pdbx_seq_one_letter_code
_entity_poly.pdbx_strand_id
1 'polypeptide(L)' 'MPSTPVSIEAIVRNALTLGELSSGAEAAINQARAQGRLTAKDQRVLEILADAIADNCIKRVGLEHSRL' A
#
# COMPACT_ATOMS: atom_id res chain seq x y z
N MET A 1 20.73 -12.84 3.72
CA MET A 1 20.01 -12.51 2.48
C MET A 1 19.58 -11.05 2.59
N PRO A 2 20.00 -10.14 1.70
CA PRO A 2 19.46 -8.79 1.69
C PRO A 2 18.01 -8.86 1.23
N SER A 3 17.07 -8.48 2.09
CA SER A 3 15.67 -8.29 1.74
C SER A 3 15.59 -7.22 0.65
N THR A 4 15.15 -7.62 -0.53
CA THR A 4 14.94 -6.70 -1.66
C THR A 4 14.04 -5.56 -1.18
N PRO A 5 14.38 -4.28 -1.42
CA PRO A 5 13.50 -3.18 -1.03
C PRO A 5 12.16 -3.39 -1.72
N VAL A 6 11.10 -3.59 -0.93
CA VAL A 6 9.77 -3.80 -1.47
C VAL A 6 9.35 -2.51 -2.18
N SER A 7 9.29 -2.56 -3.51
CA SER A 7 8.91 -1.42 -4.33
C SER A 7 7.45 -1.05 -4.08
N ILE A 8 7.17 0.25 -3.92
CA ILE A 8 5.80 0.78 -3.76
C ILE A 8 4.91 0.33 -4.92
N GLU A 9 5.45 0.29 -6.13
CA GLU A 9 4.74 -0.21 -7.31
C GLU A 9 4.30 -1.66 -7.16
N ALA A 10 5.16 -2.52 -6.60
CA ALA A 10 4.83 -3.92 -6.40
C ALA A 10 3.73 -4.08 -5.32
N ILE A 11 3.77 -3.26 -4.27
CA ILE A 11 2.73 -3.24 -3.24
C ILE A 11 1.38 -2.85 -3.85
N VAL A 12 1.34 -1.74 -4.58
CA VAL A 12 0.09 -1.24 -5.18
C VAL A 12 -0.45 -2.19 -6.24
N ARG A 13 0.42 -2.76 -7.08
CA ARG A 13 0.01 -3.77 -8.06
C ARG A 13 -0.59 -4.99 -7.39
N ASN A 14 0.02 -5.48 -6.31
CA ASN A 14 -0.54 -6.60 -5.56
C ASN A 14 -1.89 -6.23 -4.94
N ALA A 15 -2.03 -5.02 -4.38
CA ALA A 15 -3.30 -4.57 -3.82
C ALA A 15 -4.41 -4.49 -4.86
N LEU A 16 -4.10 -3.99 -6.06
CA LEU A 16 -5.03 -3.96 -7.20
C LEU A 16 -5.37 -5.37 -7.71
N THR A 17 -4.39 -6.29 -7.72
CA THR A 17 -4.59 -7.67 -8.18
C THR A 17 -5.47 -8.46 -7.23
N LEU A 18 -5.26 -8.29 -5.92
CA LEU A 18 -5.98 -9.01 -4.88
C LEU A 18 -7.31 -8.34 -4.50
N GLY A 19 -7.50 -7.06 -4.85
CA GLY A 19 -8.61 -6.25 -4.34
C GLY A 19 -8.46 -5.94 -2.84
N GLU A 20 -7.27 -6.11 -2.28
CA GLU A 20 -7.02 -6.05 -0.85
C GLU A 20 -5.67 -5.39 -0.54
N LEU A 21 -5.66 -4.44 0.40
CA LEU A 21 -4.45 -3.83 0.95
C LEU A 21 -4.22 -4.34 2.37
N SER A 22 -3.15 -5.10 2.56
CA SER A 22 -2.79 -5.64 3.89
C SER A 22 -2.16 -4.57 4.80
N SER A 23 -2.28 -4.77 6.11
CA SER A 23 -1.66 -3.89 7.12
C SER A 23 -0.14 -3.75 6.96
N GLY A 24 0.55 -4.82 6.55
CA GLY A 24 1.99 -4.78 6.25
C GLY A 24 2.33 -3.92 5.02
N ALA A 25 1.50 -3.96 3.98
CA ALA A 25 1.63 -3.11 2.80
C ALA A 25 1.41 -1.63 3.15
N GLU A 26 0.39 -1.34 3.95
CA GLU A 26 0.09 0.01 4.42
C GLU A 26 1.23 0.57 5.30
N ALA A 27 1.79 -0.26 6.19
CA ALA A 27 2.95 0.11 6.99
C ALA A 27 4.19 0.43 6.13
N ALA A 28 4.45 -0.35 5.07
CA ALA A 28 5.56 -0.11 4.15
C ALA A 28 5.38 1.21 3.38
N ILE A 29 4.17 1.51 2.91
CA ILE A 29 3.84 2.79 2.25
C ILE A 29 4.06 3.96 3.22
N ASN A 30 3.60 3.83 4.46
CA ASN A 30 3.75 4.88 5.47
C ASN A 30 5.22 5.11 5.85
N GLN A 31 6.03 4.05 5.94
CA GLN A 31 7.47 4.21 6.14
C GLN A 31 8.14 4.91 4.96
N ALA A 32 7.79 4.57 3.71
CA ALA A 32 8.36 5.23 2.55
C ALA A 32 8.00 6.73 2.48
N ARG A 33 6.77 7.09 2.88
CA ARG A 33 6.33 8.49 3.06
C ARG A 33 7.15 9.19 4.13
N ALA A 34 7.28 8.58 5.31
CA ALA A 34 8.00 9.16 6.44
C ALA A 34 9.50 9.38 6.16
N GLN A 35 10.11 8.52 5.33
CA GLN A 35 11.50 8.65 4.91
C GLN A 35 11.71 9.71 3.81
N GLY A 36 10.64 10.27 3.22
CA GLY A 36 10.74 11.25 2.14
C GLY A 36 11.38 10.71 0.85
N ARG A 37 11.35 9.38 0.65
CA ARG A 37 12.03 8.69 -0.47
C ARG A 37 11.11 8.42 -1.66
N LEU A 38 9.90 8.97 -1.67
CA LEU A 38 8.95 8.76 -2.75
C LEU A 38 9.36 9.55 -3.99
N THR A 39 9.49 8.85 -5.10
CA THR A 39 9.63 9.48 -6.41
C THR A 39 8.28 10.01 -6.90
N ALA A 40 8.29 10.88 -7.91
CA ALA A 40 7.06 11.32 -8.57
C ALA A 40 6.23 10.13 -9.13
N LYS A 41 6.91 9.06 -9.56
CA LYS A 41 6.26 7.82 -10.00
C LYS A 41 5.56 7.12 -8.83
N ASP A 42 6.22 7.00 -7.67
CA ASP A 42 5.61 6.40 -6.48
C ASP A 42 4.40 7.21 -6.01
N GLN A 43 4.50 8.54 -6.05
CA GLN A 43 3.39 9.45 -5.73
C GLN A 43 2.16 9.16 -6.60
N ARG A 44 2.36 9.10 -7.93
CA ARG A 44 1.31 8.80 -8.92
C ARG A 44 0.66 7.43 -8.67
N VAL A 45 1.46 6.43 -8.34
CA VAL A 45 0.95 5.07 -8.07
C VAL A 45 0.15 5.03 -6.77
N LEU A 46 0.54 5.79 -5.76
CA LEU A 46 -0.22 5.92 -4.51
C LEU A 46 -1.53 6.69 -4.67
N GLU A 47 -1.59 7.65 -5.61
CA GLU A 47 -2.85 8.32 -5.98
C GLU A 47 -3.83 7.31 -6.58
N ILE A 48 -3.39 6.47 -7.52
CA ILE A 48 -4.22 5.40 -8.11
C ILE A 48 -4.74 4.44 -7.04
N LEU A 49 -3.87 4.06 -6.07
CA LEU A 49 -4.29 3.23 -4.95
C LEU A 49 -5.38 3.91 -4.11
N ALA A 50 -5.23 5.21 -3.84
CA ALA A 50 -6.18 5.96 -3.04
C ALA A 50 -7.55 6.06 -3.72
N ASP A 51 -7.58 6.32 -5.03
CA ASP A 51 -8.81 6.33 -5.83
C ASP A 51 -9.49 4.96 -5.82
N ALA A 52 -8.73 3.88 -6.04
CA ALA A 52 -9.26 2.52 -6.00
C ALA A 52 -9.83 2.12 -4.62
N ILE A 53 -9.27 2.66 -3.52
CA ILE A 53 -9.84 2.49 -2.19
C ILE A 53 -11.13 3.31 -2.04
N ALA A 54 -11.15 4.56 -2.52
CA ALA A 54 -12.31 5.44 -2.46
C ALA A 54 -13.50 4.88 -3.27
N ASP A 55 -13.21 4.26 -4.41
CA ASP A 55 -14.20 3.59 -5.27
C ASP A 55 -14.65 2.21 -4.72
N ASN A 56 -14.17 1.82 -3.53
CA ASN A 56 -14.45 0.53 -2.90
C ASN A 56 -13.98 -0.70 -3.72
N CYS A 57 -13.05 -0.50 -4.67
CA CYS A 57 -12.42 -1.57 -5.44
C CYS A 57 -11.36 -2.33 -4.62
N ILE A 58 -10.74 -1.66 -3.65
CA ILE A 58 -9.75 -2.26 -2.74
C ILE A 58 -10.23 -2.15 -1.30
N LYS A 59 -10.22 -3.27 -0.58
CA LYS A 59 -10.51 -3.33 0.86
C LYS A 59 -9.23 -3.31 1.68
N ARG A 60 -9.22 -2.57 2.80
CA ARG A 60 -8.11 -2.67 3.76
C ARG A 60 -8.34 -3.87 4.66
N VAL A 61 -7.44 -4.85 4.60
CA VAL A 61 -7.53 -6.10 5.37
C VAL A 61 -6.46 -6.09 6.47
N GLY A 62 -6.88 -6.33 7.71
CA GLY A 62 -5.98 -6.36 8.88
C GLY A 62 -6.05 -5.16 9.82
N LEU A 63 -7.06 -4.30 9.70
CA LEU A 63 -7.46 -3.36 10.78
C LEU A 63 -8.47 -4.00 11.76
N GLU A 64 -8.60 -5.33 11.76
CA GLU A 64 -9.40 -6.06 12.75
C GLU A 64 -8.55 -6.41 13.97
N HIS A 65 -8.23 -5.40 14.78
CA HIS A 65 -8.04 -5.59 16.22
C HIS A 65 -9.11 -4.73 16.90
N SER A 66 -10.00 -5.39 17.66
CA SER A 66 -10.88 -4.84 18.72
C SER A 66 -12.36 -5.22 18.54
N ARG A 67 -12.70 -6.51 18.65
CA ARG A 67 -13.98 -6.97 19.25
C ARG A 67 -13.81 -8.35 19.87
N LEU A 68 -13.04 -8.44 20.95
CA LEU A 68 -13.21 -9.43 22.03
C LEU A 68 -12.78 -8.78 23.34
#